data_AF-A0A964YBI9-F1
#
_entry.id   AF-A0A964YBI9-F1
#
_cell.length_a   1.000
_cell.length_b   1.000
_cell.length_c   1.000
_cell.angle_alpha   90.00
_cell.angle_beta   90.00
_cell.angle_gamma   90.00
#
_symmetry.space_group_name_H-M   'P 1'
#
loop_
_entity.id
_entity.type
_entity.pdbx_description
1 polymer ?
#
loop_
_entity_poly.entity_id
_entity_poly.type
_entity_poly.pdbx_seq_one_letter_code
_entity_poly.pdbx_strand_id
1 'polypeptide(L)' 'HSFHFLAGLTVVALVFASLISAIRINHGHLHARTLHLTINLILGLGFASVSLTGWQVVQKYLP' A
#
# COMPACT_ATOMS: atom_id res chain seq x y z
N HIS A 1 1.48 -17.86 8.90
CA HIS A 1 1.21 -16.83 7.85
C HIS A 1 2.53 -16.28 7.33
N SER A 2 2.63 -15.97 6.03
CA SER A 2 3.82 -15.31 5.47
C SER A 2 3.78 -13.81 5.76
N PHE A 3 4.95 -13.20 5.95
CA PHE A 3 5.03 -11.75 6.09
C PHE A 3 4.48 -11.02 4.85
N HIS A 4 4.57 -11.65 3.68
CA HIS A 4 3.94 -11.20 2.44
C HIS A 4 2.41 -11.03 2.56
N PHE A 5 1.70 -11.95 3.23
CA PHE A 5 0.24 -11.84 3.40
C PHE A 5 -0.14 -10.60 4.21
N LEU A 6 0.53 -10.37 5.34
CA LEU A 6 0.29 -9.20 6.19
C LEU A 6 0.67 -7.88 5.49
N ALA A 7 1.80 -7.87 4.80
CA ALA A 7 2.23 -6.72 4.00
C ALA A 7 1.22 -6.42 2.88
N GLY A 8 0.76 -7.45 2.17
CA GLY A 8 -0.24 -7.34 1.11
C GLY A 8 -1.59 -6.83 1.62
N LEU A 9 -2.07 -7.36 2.75
CA LEU A 9 -3.32 -6.90 3.36
C LEU A 9 -3.23 -5.42 3.79
N THR A 10 -2.09 -5.02 4.36
CA THR A 10 -1.82 -3.62 4.71
C THR A 10 -1.85 -2.73 3.47
N VAL A 11 -1.20 -3.15 2.38
CA VAL A 11 -1.20 -2.41 1.10
C VAL A 11 -2.62 -2.27 0.55
N VAL A 12 -3.43 -3.33 0.57
CA VAL A 12 -4.84 -3.26 0.12
C VAL A 12 -5.63 -2.22 0.93
N ALA A 13 -5.49 -2.23 2.25
CA ALA A 13 -6.14 -1.24 3.11
C ALA A 13 -5.67 0.20 2.80
N LEU A 14 -4.37 0.39 2.57
CA LEU A 14 -3.80 1.68 2.18
C LEU A 14 -4.28 2.15 0.80
N VAL A 15 -4.50 1.25 -0.16
CA VAL A 15 -5.08 1.59 -1.47
C VAL A 15 -6.49 2.15 -1.30
N PHE A 16 -7.34 1.51 -0.50
CA PHE A 16 -8.67 2.05 -0.19
C PHE A 16 -8.59 3.40 0.54
N ALA A 17 -7.66 3.57 1.48
CA ALA A 17 -7.44 4.86 2.12
C ALA A 17 -6.97 5.94 1.13
N SER A 18 -6.13 5.59 0.16
CA SER A 18 -5.71 6.48 -0.93
C SER A 18 -6.90 6.88 -1.81
N LEU A 19 -7.77 5.93 -2.18
CA LEU A 19 -9.01 6.20 -2.90
C LEU A 19 -9.92 7.18 -2.15
N ILE A 20 -10.18 6.92 -0.86
CA ILE A 20 -11.03 7.78 -0.03
C ILE A 20 -10.44 9.19 0.09
N SER A 21 -9.12 9.31 0.28
CA SER A 21 -8.47 10.62 0.34
C SER A 21 -8.57 11.38 -1.00
N ALA A 22 -8.47 10.71 -2.15
CA ALA A 22 -8.68 11.32 -3.46
C ALA A 22 -10.12 11.84 -3.64
N ILE A 23 -11.12 11.07 -3.25
CA ILE A 23 -12.53 11.49 -3.25
C ILE A 23 -12.70 12.76 -2.40
N ARG A 24 -12.08 12.80 -1.21
CA ARG A 24 -12.14 13.97 -0.32
C ARG A 24 -11.49 15.23 -0.91
N ILE A 25 -10.40 15.09 -1.67
CA ILE A 25 -9.79 16.19 -2.42
C ILE A 25 -10.80 16.77 -3.42
N ASN A 26 -11.50 15.91 -4.16
CA ASN A 26 -12.51 16.33 -5.13
C ASN A 26 -13.68 17.08 -4.46
N HIS A 27 -14.01 16.73 -3.21
CA HIS A 27 -15.01 17.45 -2.40
C HIS A 27 -14.46 18.73 -1.73
N GLY A 28 -13.30 19.26 -2.15
CA GLY A 28 -12.78 20.56 -1.70
C GLY A 28 -12.02 20.55 -0.38
N HIS A 29 -11.73 19.38 0.21
CA HIS A 29 -10.98 19.30 1.46
C HIS A 29 -9.47 19.42 1.21
N LEU A 30 -8.91 20.64 1.28
CA LEU A 30 -7.49 20.92 0.99
C LEU A 30 -6.50 20.07 1.81
N HIS A 31 -6.82 19.74 3.06
CA HIS A 31 -5.99 18.88 3.93
C HIS A 31 -5.92 17.41 3.46
N ALA A 32 -6.90 16.96 2.66
CA ALA A 32 -6.89 15.62 2.10
C ALA A 32 -5.76 15.42 1.08
N ARG A 33 -5.22 16.50 0.50
CA ARG A 33 -4.07 16.44 -0.41
C ARG A 33 -2.81 15.97 0.30
N THR A 34 -2.49 16.56 1.45
CA THR A 34 -1.33 16.12 2.24
C THR A 34 -1.51 14.68 2.71
N LEU A 35 -2.72 14.31 3.15
CA LEU A 35 -3.03 12.92 3.52
C LEU A 35 -2.83 11.95 2.36
N HIS A 36 -3.36 12.27 1.17
CA HIS A 36 -3.23 11.46 -0.03
C HIS A 36 -1.76 11.27 -0.42
N LEU A 37 -0.96 12.34 -0.43
CA LEU A 37 0.47 12.26 -0.73
C LEU A 37 1.23 11.38 0.28
N THR A 38 0.97 11.55 1.58
CA THR A 38 1.58 10.71 2.62
C THR A 38 1.19 9.24 2.47
N ILE A 39 -0.08 8.94 2.22
CA ILE A 39 -0.54 7.56 1.98
C ILE A 39 0.15 6.97 0.74
N ASN A 40 0.27 7.73 -0.35
CA ASN A 40 0.94 7.23 -1.56
C ASN A 40 2.44 7.01 -1.37
N LEU A 41 3.12 7.84 -0.56
CA LEU A 41 4.51 7.59 -0.18
C LEU A 41 4.65 6.27 0.61
N ILE A 42 3.78 6.06 1.60
CA ILE A 42 3.75 4.81 2.38
C ILE A 42 3.39 3.62 1.49
N LEU A 43 2.46 3.78 0.54
CA LEU A 43 2.12 2.76 -0.47
C LEU A 43 3.35 2.37 -1.29
N GLY A 44 4.17 3.33 -1.72
CA GLY A 44 5.41 3.05 -2.43
C GLY A 44 6.34 2.11 -1.65
N LEU A 45 6.54 2.39 -0.35
CA LEU A 45 7.32 1.52 0.54
C LEU A 45 6.63 0.17 0.77
N GLY A 46 5.31 0.17 0.91
CA GLY A 46 4.50 -1.03 1.05
C GLY A 46 4.59 -1.96 -0.16
N PHE A 47 4.49 -1.42 -1.38
CA PHE A 47 4.67 -2.18 -2.60
C PHE A 47 6.08 -2.76 -2.71
N ALA A 48 7.12 -1.97 -2.41
CA ALA A 48 8.49 -2.48 -2.37
C ALA A 48 8.63 -3.65 -1.39
N SER A 49 8.05 -3.53 -0.19
CA SER A 49 8.02 -4.59 0.83
C SER A 49 7.28 -5.84 0.34
N VAL A 50 6.11 -5.69 -0.27
CA VAL A 50 5.32 -6.81 -0.83
C VAL A 50 6.08 -7.50 -1.97
N SER A 51 6.76 -6.76 -2.85
CA SER A 51 7.60 -7.32 -3.91
C SER A 51 8.79 -8.11 -3.35
N LEU A 52 9.52 -7.55 -2.39
CA LEU A 52 10.66 -8.22 -1.75
C LEU A 52 10.22 -9.52 -1.04
N THR A 53 9.13 -9.44 -0.28
CA THR A 53 8.63 -10.59 0.48
C THR A 53 7.95 -11.62 -0.42
N GLY A 54 7.33 -11.18 -1.52
CA GLY A 54 6.78 -12.05 -2.55
C GLY A 54 7.87 -12.84 -3.25
N TRP A 55 8.98 -12.17 -3.59
CA TRP A 55 10.17 -12.84 -4.13
C TRP A 55 10.67 -13.95 -3.20
N GLN A 56 10.84 -13.65 -1.91
CA GLN A 56 11.25 -14.63 -0.89
C GLN A 56 10.27 -15.81 -0.75
N VAL A 57 8.96 -15.56 -0.91
CA VAL A 57 7.95 -16.62 -0.90
C VAL A 57 8.12 -17.51 -2.13
N VAL A 58 8.31 -16.94 -3.32
CA VAL A 58 8.50 -17.71 -4.56
C VAL A 58 9.76 -18.56 -4.51
N GLN A 59 10.84 -18.10 -3.88
CA GLN A 59 12.08 -18.89 -3.73
C GLN A 59 11.85 -20.23 -3.02
N LYS A 60 10.83 -20.34 -2.16
CA LYS A 60 10.50 -21.60 -1.45
C LYS A 60 9.98 -22.69 -2.38
N TYR A 61 9.58 -22.33 -3.58
CA TYR A 61 9.02 -23.25 -4.57
C TYR A 61 9.98 -23.51 -5.74
N LEU A 62 11.17 -22.89 -5.71
CA LEU A 62 12.22 -23.12 -6.71
C LEU A 62 13.15 -24.25 -6.20
N PRO A 63 13.60 -25.15 -7.10
CA PRO A 63 14.52 -26.24 -6.77
C PRO A 63 15.94 -25.75 -6.47
#